data_AF-A0A534N114-F1
#
_entry.id   AF-A0A534N114-F1
#
_cell.length_a   1.000
_cell.length_b   1.000
_cell.length_c   1.000
_cell.angle_alpha   90.00
_cell.angle_beta   90.00
_cell.angle_gamma   90.00
#
_symmetry.space_group_name_H-M   'P 1'
#
loop_
_entity.id
_entity.type
_entity.pdbx_description
1 polymer ?
#
loop_
_entity_poly.entity_id
_entity_poly.type
_entity_poly.pdbx_seq_one_letter_code
_entity_poly.pdbx_strand_id
1 'polypeptide(L)'
;MLIADGQREITLSVTCPKGARYGDRLNVVVNAISKGDPGAFDAKTLSFSARQAILAVKSSIGHERAVADAIYARARAKDVGVFSILVPANFRGYVYVESMNPDRLEEIVRGLRRARGVVKGEGESTGISFSEIEAYLTPKPIVSGIMEGDIVELVAGPFKGEKARVMKIDETKEEITVELFEAMVRIPVTVRGDSVRVLQKEEEK
;
A
#
# COMPACT_ATOMS: atom_id res chain seq x y z
N MET A 1 27.28 -16.36 -44.18
CA MET A 1 27.35 -17.62 -43.41
C MET A 1 26.13 -17.62 -42.48
N LEU A 2 25.11 -18.42 -42.79
CA LEU A 2 23.98 -18.67 -41.88
C LEU A 2 24.54 -19.38 -40.65
N ILE A 3 24.14 -18.97 -39.46
CA ILE A 3 24.63 -19.57 -38.21
C ILE A 3 23.88 -20.88 -38.07
N ALA A 4 24.56 -22.01 -38.31
CA ALA A 4 24.02 -23.31 -37.94
C ALA A 4 23.86 -23.34 -36.41
N ASP A 5 22.64 -23.60 -35.93
CA ASP A 5 22.27 -23.73 -34.51
C ASP A 5 22.54 -22.52 -33.59
N GLY A 6 22.80 -21.33 -34.15
CA GLY A 6 23.10 -20.14 -33.35
C GLY A 6 21.87 -19.31 -32.97
N GLN A 7 21.55 -19.25 -31.68
CA GLN A 7 20.65 -18.22 -31.15
C GLN A 7 21.34 -16.85 -31.17
N ARG A 8 20.60 -15.82 -31.61
CA ARG A 8 20.97 -14.41 -31.37
C ARG A 8 19.89 -13.77 -30.51
N GLU A 9 20.32 -13.22 -29.39
CA GLU A 9 19.45 -12.45 -28.51
C GLU A 9 19.38 -11.01 -29.00
N ILE A 10 18.17 -10.47 -29.10
CA ILE A 10 17.93 -9.06 -29.39
C ILE A 10 17.19 -8.49 -28.18
N THR A 11 17.83 -7.55 -27.49
CA THR A 11 17.23 -6.84 -26.38
C THR A 11 16.61 -5.54 -26.89
N LEU A 12 15.31 -5.34 -26.61
CA LEU A 12 14.60 -4.09 -26.87
C LEU A 12 14.28 -3.42 -25.53
N SER A 13 14.83 -2.23 -25.31
CA SER A 13 14.49 -1.40 -24.15
C SER A 13 13.44 -0.37 -24.54
N VAL A 14 12.32 -0.35 -23.81
CA VAL A 14 11.23 0.62 -24.01
C VAL A 14 11.10 1.47 -22.77
N THR A 15 11.36 2.77 -22.91
CA THR A 15 11.17 3.74 -21.83
C THR A 15 9.83 4.44 -21.98
N CYS A 16 9.05 4.51 -20.89
CA CYS A 16 7.79 5.23 -20.87
C CYS A 16 8.03 6.74 -21.10
N PRO A 17 7.38 7.39 -22.08
CA PRO A 17 7.57 8.81 -22.34
C PRO A 17 6.93 9.67 -21.25
N LYS A 18 7.48 10.88 -21.05
CA LYS A 18 6.88 11.88 -20.16
C LYS A 18 5.46 12.21 -20.61
N GLY A 19 4.50 12.13 -19.70
CA GLY A 19 3.11 12.47 -19.98
C GLY A 19 2.26 11.33 -20.53
N ALA A 20 2.78 10.09 -20.56
CA ALA A 20 1.97 8.91 -20.79
C ALA A 20 0.79 8.86 -19.80
N ARG A 21 -0.35 8.41 -20.29
CA ARG A 21 -1.58 8.21 -19.53
C ARG A 21 -1.80 6.73 -19.25
N TYR A 22 -2.60 6.46 -18.23
CA TYR A 22 -2.99 5.11 -17.90
C TYR A 22 -3.67 4.44 -19.11
N GLY A 23 -3.18 3.26 -19.49
CA GLY A 23 -3.73 2.50 -20.60
C GLY A 23 -3.24 2.90 -21.98
N ASP A 24 -2.33 3.88 -22.10
CA ASP A 24 -1.64 4.15 -23.37
C ASP A 24 -0.90 2.89 -23.81
N ARG A 25 -0.97 2.55 -25.10
CA ARG A 25 -0.40 1.32 -25.66
C ARG A 25 0.64 1.62 -26.72
N LEU A 26 1.72 0.84 -26.70
CA LEU A 26 2.74 0.82 -27.74
C LEU A 26 2.84 -0.62 -28.28
N ASN A 27 2.64 -0.80 -29.57
CA ASN A 27 2.92 -2.06 -30.26
C ASN A 27 4.19 -1.88 -31.09
N VAL A 28 5.21 -2.70 -30.82
CA VAL A 28 6.46 -2.73 -31.57
C VAL A 28 6.49 -4.01 -32.39
N VAL A 29 6.54 -3.88 -33.71
CA VAL A 29 6.71 -5.02 -34.62
C VAL A 29 8.17 -5.08 -35.04
N VAL A 30 8.85 -6.16 -34.65
CA VAL A 30 10.24 -6.46 -35.00
C VAL A 30 10.23 -7.44 -36.16
N ASN A 31 10.71 -6.99 -37.33
CA ASN A 31 10.85 -7.81 -38.52
C ASN A 31 12.32 -8.18 -38.73
N ALA A 32 12.60 -9.47 -38.87
CA ALA A 32 13.92 -10.00 -39.23
C ALA A 32 13.83 -10.62 -40.62
N ILE A 33 14.64 -10.13 -41.56
CA ILE A 33 14.69 -10.65 -42.94
C ILE A 33 16.09 -11.21 -43.18
N SER A 34 16.16 -12.44 -43.69
CA SER A 34 17.43 -13.06 -44.05
C SER A 34 18.06 -12.34 -45.24
N LYS A 35 19.33 -11.93 -45.10
CA LYS A 35 20.09 -11.32 -46.20
C LYS A 35 20.39 -12.30 -47.34
N GLY A 36 20.47 -13.60 -47.04
CA GLY A 36 20.80 -14.65 -48.01
C GLY A 36 19.60 -15.27 -48.71
N ASP A 37 18.40 -15.08 -48.15
CA ASP A 37 17.13 -15.53 -48.71
C ASP A 37 16.06 -14.48 -48.38
N PRO A 38 15.77 -13.53 -49.29
CA PRO A 38 14.77 -12.48 -49.05
C PRO A 38 13.35 -13.01 -48.82
N GLY A 39 13.07 -14.28 -49.15
CA GLY A 39 11.79 -14.94 -48.84
C GLY A 39 11.68 -15.44 -47.39
N ALA A 40 12.80 -15.61 -46.70
CA ALA A 40 12.85 -16.02 -45.30
C ALA A 40 12.83 -14.80 -44.37
N PHE A 41 11.67 -14.58 -43.74
CA PHE A 41 11.49 -13.54 -42.72
C PHE A 41 10.77 -14.09 -41.48
N ASP A 42 11.02 -13.46 -40.34
CA ASP A 42 10.28 -13.66 -39.10
C ASP A 42 9.83 -12.30 -38.54
N ALA A 43 8.69 -12.29 -37.85
CA ALA A 43 8.12 -11.09 -37.26
C ALA A 43 7.62 -11.37 -35.84
N LYS A 44 8.02 -10.51 -34.89
CA LYS A 44 7.53 -10.54 -33.50
C LYS A 44 6.85 -9.24 -33.17
N THR A 45 5.66 -9.31 -32.59
CA THR A 45 4.96 -8.14 -32.05
C THR A 45 5.09 -8.13 -30.53
N LEU A 46 5.57 -7.02 -30.00
CA LEU A 46 5.69 -6.74 -28.57
C LEU A 46 4.68 -5.65 -28.22
N SER A 47 3.83 -5.90 -27.24
CA SER A 47 2.83 -4.94 -26.79
C SER A 47 3.15 -4.46 -25.39
N PHE A 48 3.17 -3.14 -25.22
CA PHE A 48 3.42 -2.46 -23.96
C PHE A 48 2.21 -1.61 -23.60
N SER A 49 1.87 -1.59 -22.32
CA SER A 49 0.81 -0.73 -21.77
C SER A 49 1.41 0.12 -20.66
N ALA A 50 1.17 1.41 -20.73
CA ALA A 50 1.53 2.33 -19.67
C ALA A 50 0.62 2.08 -18.46
N ARG A 51 1.23 1.92 -17.29
CA ARG A 51 0.56 1.72 -16.00
C ARG A 51 1.15 2.64 -14.95
N GLN A 52 0.41 2.84 -13.88
CA GLN A 52 0.85 3.59 -12.72
C GLN A 52 1.85 2.80 -11.87
N ALA A 53 2.62 3.53 -11.07
CA ALA A 53 3.59 2.98 -10.13
C ALA A 53 3.34 3.53 -8.72
N ILE A 54 3.59 2.71 -7.71
CA ILE A 54 3.61 3.14 -6.30
C ILE A 54 5.02 3.60 -5.99
N LEU A 55 5.16 4.81 -5.45
CA LEU A 55 6.43 5.44 -5.15
C LEU A 55 6.45 5.87 -3.68
N ALA A 56 7.61 5.79 -3.03
CA ALA A 56 7.77 6.32 -1.69
C ALA A 56 8.30 7.76 -1.74
N VAL A 57 7.67 8.65 -0.98
CA VAL A 57 8.16 10.00 -0.70
C VAL A 57 8.72 10.03 0.71
N LYS A 58 10.00 10.37 0.83
CA LYS A 58 10.65 10.49 2.14
C LYS A 58 10.15 11.73 2.86
N SER A 59 9.78 11.59 4.12
CA SER A 59 9.31 12.68 4.97
C SER A 59 10.18 12.80 6.24
N SER A 60 9.90 13.84 7.02
CA SER A 60 10.39 13.93 8.39
C SER A 60 9.48 13.09 9.28
N ILE A 61 10.05 12.29 10.17
CA ILE A 61 9.30 11.44 11.10
C ILE A 61 8.27 12.28 11.86
N GLY A 62 7.04 11.76 11.95
CA GLY A 62 5.91 12.41 12.62
C GLY A 62 5.20 13.50 11.79
N HIS A 63 5.59 13.67 10.53
CA HIS A 63 5.02 14.67 9.62
C HIS A 63 4.53 14.08 8.30
N GLU A 64 4.35 12.77 8.25
CA GLU A 64 3.91 12.01 7.09
C GLU A 64 2.54 12.53 6.59
N ARG A 65 1.58 12.71 7.51
CA ARG A 65 0.25 13.26 7.17
C ARG A 65 0.33 14.68 6.60
N ALA A 66 1.12 15.56 7.22
CA ALA A 66 1.30 16.92 6.73
C ALA A 66 1.94 16.97 5.33
N VAL A 67 2.88 16.06 5.05
CA VAL A 67 3.48 15.91 3.71
C VAL A 67 2.43 15.38 2.72
N ALA A 68 1.65 14.37 3.09
CA ALA A 68 0.57 13.83 2.26
C ALA A 68 -0.48 14.89 1.92
N ASP A 69 -0.93 15.69 2.89
CA ASP A 69 -1.88 16.78 2.69
C ASP A 69 -1.33 17.84 1.72
N ALA A 70 -0.03 18.15 1.82
CA ALA A 70 0.62 19.10 0.93
C ALA A 70 0.78 18.56 -0.50
N ILE A 71 1.09 17.27 -0.66
CA ILE A 71 1.11 16.58 -1.97
C ILE A 71 -0.30 16.61 -2.57
N TYR A 72 -1.32 16.26 -1.78
CA TYR A 72 -2.73 16.29 -2.19
C TYR A 72 -3.16 17.68 -2.66
N ALA A 73 -2.85 18.73 -1.90
CA ALA A 73 -3.20 20.10 -2.26
C ALA A 73 -2.56 20.53 -3.60
N ARG A 74 -1.29 20.16 -3.85
CA ARG A 74 -0.62 20.43 -5.12
C ARG A 74 -1.20 19.61 -6.28
N ALA A 75 -1.50 18.33 -6.04
CA ALA A 75 -2.10 17.43 -7.03
C ALA A 75 -3.55 17.80 -7.39
N ARG A 76 -4.28 18.44 -6.48
CA ARG A 76 -5.60 19.01 -6.76
C ARG A 76 -5.54 20.27 -7.62
N ALA A 77 -4.47 21.06 -7.48
CA ALA A 77 -4.30 22.30 -8.21
C ALA A 77 -3.83 22.09 -9.67
N LYS A 78 -3.11 20.99 -9.94
CA LYS A 78 -2.60 20.64 -11.28
C LYS A 78 -2.70 19.14 -11.49
N ASP A 79 -3.11 18.73 -12.69
CA ASP A 79 -3.08 17.30 -13.06
C ASP A 79 -1.63 16.81 -13.23
N VAL A 80 -1.15 16.17 -12.18
CA VAL A 80 0.21 15.63 -12.05
C VAL A 80 0.22 14.11 -12.14
N GLY A 81 -0.94 13.50 -12.40
CA GLY A 81 -1.09 12.05 -12.49
C GLY A 81 -0.82 11.34 -11.16
N VAL A 82 -1.28 11.90 -10.03
CA VAL A 82 -1.32 11.23 -8.72
C VAL A 82 -2.71 10.64 -8.54
N PHE A 83 -2.80 9.34 -8.28
CA PHE A 83 -4.05 8.61 -8.12
C PHE A 83 -4.44 8.44 -6.65
N SER A 84 -3.48 8.07 -5.81
CA SER A 84 -3.71 7.84 -4.39
C SER A 84 -2.49 8.19 -3.55
N ILE A 85 -2.73 8.49 -2.27
CA ILE A 85 -1.69 8.76 -1.27
C ILE A 85 -2.02 7.94 -0.03
N LEU A 86 -1.07 7.14 0.44
CA LEU A 86 -1.20 6.28 1.61
C LEU A 86 -0.19 6.69 2.68
N VAL A 87 -0.69 6.88 3.90
CA VAL A 87 0.10 7.16 5.10
C VAL A 87 -0.15 6.05 6.12
N PRO A 88 0.66 4.97 6.11
CA PRO A 88 0.48 3.88 7.05
C PRO A 88 0.82 4.32 8.48
N ALA A 89 0.00 3.94 9.47
CA ALA A 89 0.22 4.32 10.87
C ALA A 89 1.54 3.76 11.45
N ASN A 90 1.93 2.56 11.01
CA ASN A 90 3.08 1.84 11.54
C ASN A 90 4.38 2.07 10.73
N PHE A 91 4.33 2.86 9.65
CA PHE A 91 5.48 3.13 8.79
C PHE A 91 5.88 4.60 8.85
N ARG A 92 7.00 4.89 9.53
CA ARG A 92 7.44 6.27 9.82
C ARG A 92 8.45 6.77 8.80
N GLY A 93 8.41 8.08 8.54
CA GLY A 93 9.36 8.79 7.69
C GLY A 93 9.10 8.65 6.19
N TYR A 94 7.97 8.07 5.78
CA TYR A 94 7.62 7.89 4.37
C TYR A 94 6.11 8.05 4.13
N VAL A 95 5.78 8.37 2.88
CA VAL A 95 4.41 8.43 2.35
C VAL A 95 4.41 7.66 1.03
N TYR A 96 3.45 6.76 0.82
CA TYR A 96 3.31 6.09 -0.47
C TYR A 96 2.40 6.90 -1.38
N VAL A 97 2.79 7.05 -2.64
CA VAL A 97 2.05 7.81 -3.65
C VAL A 97 1.95 6.97 -4.91
N GLU A 98 0.73 6.67 -5.32
CA GLU A 98 0.45 6.02 -6.60
C GLU A 98 0.41 7.10 -7.70
N SER A 99 1.26 6.97 -8.71
CA SER A 99 1.36 7.97 -9.77
C SER A 99 1.70 7.38 -11.14
N MET A 100 1.19 8.03 -12.19
CA MET A 100 1.51 7.74 -13.59
C MET A 100 2.85 8.35 -14.03
N ASN A 101 3.27 9.46 -13.40
CA ASN A 101 4.41 10.27 -13.85
C ASN A 101 5.35 10.53 -12.68
N PRO A 102 6.33 9.64 -12.42
CA PRO A 102 7.31 9.80 -11.34
C PRO A 102 8.04 11.16 -11.40
N ASP A 103 8.38 11.64 -12.59
CA ASP A 103 9.02 12.94 -12.79
C ASP A 103 8.18 14.11 -12.29
N ARG A 104 6.86 14.09 -12.59
CA ARG A 104 5.93 15.13 -12.12
C ARG A 104 5.71 15.03 -10.62
N LEU A 105 5.72 13.81 -10.07
CA LEU A 105 5.70 13.61 -8.62
C LEU A 105 6.95 14.25 -7.96
N GLU A 106 8.12 14.08 -8.56
CA GLU A 106 9.35 14.71 -8.05
C GLU A 106 9.25 16.25 -8.06
N GLU A 107 8.72 16.83 -9.14
CA GLU A 107 8.49 18.27 -9.25
C GLU A 107 7.55 18.81 -8.16
N ILE A 108 6.45 18.09 -7.87
CA ILE A 108 5.47 18.55 -6.87
C ILE A 108 5.99 18.35 -5.45
N VAL A 109 6.83 17.34 -5.22
CA VAL A 109 7.46 17.08 -3.92
C VAL A 109 8.57 18.10 -3.66
N ARG A 110 9.22 18.60 -4.71
CA ARG A 110 10.29 19.60 -4.60
C ARG A 110 9.78 20.87 -3.91
N GLY A 111 10.52 21.30 -2.88
CA GLY A 111 10.18 22.48 -2.09
C GLY A 111 9.00 22.30 -1.13
N LEU A 112 8.47 21.08 -0.96
CA LEU A 112 7.56 20.81 0.15
C LEU A 112 8.33 20.77 1.47
N ARG A 113 7.85 21.53 2.45
CA ARG A 113 8.42 21.52 3.81
C ARG A 113 8.33 20.10 4.37
N ARG A 114 9.42 19.62 4.97
CA ARG A 114 9.57 18.28 5.60
C ARG A 114 9.51 17.09 4.64
N ALA A 115 9.25 17.28 3.35
CA ALA A 115 9.52 16.26 2.34
C ALA A 115 11.00 16.29 1.95
N ARG A 116 11.61 15.11 1.75
CA ARG A 116 13.02 14.94 1.39
C ARG A 116 13.22 14.38 -0.02
N GLY A 117 12.16 14.37 -0.82
CA GLY A 117 12.19 13.86 -2.19
C GLY A 117 11.54 12.48 -2.34
N VAL A 118 11.33 12.10 -3.60
CA VAL A 118 10.87 10.77 -3.99
C VAL A 118 12.07 9.81 -3.88
N VAL A 119 11.84 8.62 -3.32
CA VAL A 119 12.84 7.55 -3.26
C VAL A 119 13.09 7.07 -4.68
N LYS A 120 14.34 7.15 -5.11
CA LYS A 120 14.79 6.62 -6.40
C LYS A 120 15.36 5.23 -6.14
N GLY A 121 14.82 4.21 -6.82
CA GLY A 121 15.43 2.88 -6.85
C GLY A 121 16.72 2.88 -7.69
N GLU A 122 17.52 1.83 -7.55
CA GLU A 122 18.63 1.55 -8.47
C GLU A 122 18.07 0.91 -9.75
N GLY A 123 18.27 1.54 -10.91
CA GLY A 123 17.83 1.01 -12.21
C GLY A 123 16.32 1.11 -12.48
N GLU A 124 15.77 0.09 -13.16
CA GLU A 124 14.38 0.05 -13.67
C GLU A 124 13.31 -0.23 -12.59
N SER A 125 13.70 -0.54 -11.34
CA SER A 125 12.78 -0.89 -10.25
C SER A 125 12.43 0.30 -9.33
N THR A 126 12.03 1.44 -9.90
CA THR A 126 11.67 2.62 -9.10
C THR A 126 10.32 2.46 -8.38
N GLY A 127 9.48 1.53 -8.84
CA GLY A 127 8.16 1.26 -8.28
C GLY A 127 8.18 0.20 -7.18
N ILE A 128 7.44 0.46 -6.11
CA ILE A 128 7.14 -0.49 -5.04
C ILE A 128 6.06 -1.46 -5.52
N SER A 129 6.23 -2.76 -5.23
CA SER A 129 5.22 -3.76 -5.54
C SER A 129 3.97 -3.55 -4.68
N PHE A 130 2.78 -3.79 -5.24
CA PHE A 130 1.53 -3.72 -4.47
C PHE A 130 1.53 -4.66 -3.26
N SER A 131 2.17 -5.84 -3.39
CA SER A 131 2.31 -6.82 -2.31
C SER A 131 3.04 -6.27 -1.07
N GLU A 132 3.89 -5.24 -1.23
CA GLU A 132 4.61 -4.63 -0.11
C GLU A 132 3.73 -3.69 0.72
N ILE A 133 2.64 -3.17 0.14
CA ILE A 133 1.75 -2.22 0.81
C ILE A 133 0.43 -2.86 1.27
N GLU A 134 0.12 -4.07 0.82
CA GLU A 134 -1.12 -4.78 1.11
C GLU A 134 -1.42 -4.89 2.61
N ALA A 135 -0.39 -5.17 3.42
CA ALA A 135 -0.51 -5.25 4.88
C ALA A 135 -0.95 -3.94 5.55
N TYR A 136 -0.78 -2.80 4.89
CA TYR A 136 -1.23 -1.48 5.38
C TYR A 136 -2.67 -1.14 4.96
N LEU A 137 -3.21 -1.84 3.97
CA LEU A 137 -4.58 -1.64 3.48
C LEU A 137 -5.61 -2.44 4.28
N THR A 138 -5.15 -3.41 5.07
CA THR A 138 -5.97 -4.21 5.98
C THR A 138 -5.70 -3.76 7.42
N PRO A 139 -6.40 -2.74 7.95
CA PRO A 139 -6.30 -2.41 9.35
C PRO A 139 -6.73 -3.63 10.17
N LYS A 140 -5.91 -4.03 11.13
CA LYS A 140 -6.28 -5.09 12.06
C LYS A 140 -7.45 -4.59 12.90
N PRO A 141 -8.55 -5.37 13.04
CA PRO A 141 -9.65 -5.01 13.91
C PRO A 141 -9.13 -4.71 15.32
N ILE A 142 -9.70 -3.72 16.00
CA ILE A 142 -9.24 -3.35 17.36
C ILE A 142 -9.38 -4.53 18.34
N VAL A 143 -10.39 -5.37 18.12
CA VAL A 143 -10.64 -6.59 18.90
C VAL A 143 -9.69 -7.75 18.55
N SER A 144 -8.82 -7.58 17.55
CA SER A 144 -7.89 -8.61 17.10
C SER A 144 -6.88 -8.95 18.21
N GLY A 145 -6.87 -10.22 18.62
CA GLY A 145 -5.98 -10.74 19.67
C GLY A 145 -6.58 -10.74 21.08
N ILE A 146 -7.85 -10.35 21.22
CA ILE A 146 -8.71 -10.67 22.37
C ILE A 146 -9.36 -12.02 22.08
N MET A 147 -9.46 -12.90 23.07
CA MET A 147 -10.15 -14.18 22.99
C MET A 147 -11.35 -14.22 23.92
N GLU A 148 -12.32 -15.08 23.61
CA GLU A 148 -13.38 -15.41 24.57
C GLU A 148 -12.73 -16.02 25.83
N GLY A 149 -13.16 -15.57 27.00
CA GLY A 149 -12.60 -15.95 28.30
C GLY A 149 -11.51 -15.01 28.84
N ASP A 150 -10.91 -14.15 27.99
CA ASP A 150 -9.95 -13.14 28.42
C ASP A 150 -10.51 -12.23 29.51
N ILE A 151 -9.64 -11.80 30.43
CA ILE A 151 -9.98 -10.82 31.46
C ILE A 151 -9.53 -9.45 30.98
N VAL A 152 -10.50 -8.54 30.85
CA VAL A 152 -10.31 -7.17 30.38
C VAL A 152 -10.75 -6.17 31.44
N GLU A 153 -10.18 -4.97 31.38
CA GLU A 153 -10.60 -3.80 32.16
C GLU A 153 -11.26 -2.79 31.22
N LEU A 154 -12.41 -2.26 31.62
CA LEU A 154 -13.08 -1.21 30.87
C LEU A 154 -12.39 0.14 31.13
N VAL A 155 -11.87 0.79 30.09
CA VAL A 155 -11.13 2.07 30.22
C VAL A 155 -12.00 3.29 29.94
N ALA A 156 -13.21 3.09 29.40
CA ALA A 156 -14.17 4.13 29.06
C ALA A 156 -15.61 3.68 29.37
N GLY A 157 -16.54 4.64 29.31
CA GLY A 157 -17.97 4.39 29.58
C GLY A 157 -18.33 4.37 31.06
N PRO A 158 -19.59 4.00 31.38
CA PRO A 158 -20.12 4.05 32.75
C PRO A 158 -19.47 3.05 33.71
N PHE A 159 -18.93 1.94 33.19
CA PHE A 159 -18.29 0.87 33.96
C PHE A 159 -16.75 0.99 33.97
N LYS A 160 -16.21 2.20 33.75
CA LYS A 160 -14.77 2.43 33.67
C LYS A 160 -14.08 2.01 34.98
N GLY A 161 -13.01 1.22 34.85
CA GLY A 161 -12.21 0.68 35.96
C GLY A 161 -12.65 -0.71 36.40
N GLU A 162 -13.83 -1.17 35.98
CA GLU A 162 -14.31 -2.51 36.30
C GLU A 162 -13.63 -3.58 35.44
N LYS A 163 -13.45 -4.76 36.05
CA LYS A 163 -12.94 -5.94 35.38
C LYS A 163 -14.10 -6.77 34.84
N ALA A 164 -13.90 -7.34 33.67
CA ALA A 164 -14.89 -8.15 33.00
C ALA A 164 -14.24 -9.36 32.30
N ARG A 165 -15.01 -10.42 32.10
CA ARG A 165 -14.64 -11.56 31.26
C ARG A 165 -15.27 -11.42 29.88
N VAL A 166 -14.50 -11.65 28.82
CA VAL A 166 -15.01 -11.64 27.45
C VAL A 166 -15.88 -12.87 27.22
N MET A 167 -17.11 -12.66 26.75
CA MET A 167 -18.06 -13.74 26.46
C MET A 167 -18.20 -14.00 24.97
N LYS A 168 -18.18 -12.94 24.16
CA LYS A 168 -18.34 -13.02 22.71
C LYS A 168 -17.65 -11.84 22.03
N ILE A 169 -17.10 -12.08 20.85
CA ILE A 169 -16.44 -11.07 20.01
C ILE A 169 -17.19 -10.94 18.69
N ASP A 170 -17.50 -9.70 18.28
CA ASP A 170 -17.98 -9.35 16.94
C ASP A 170 -16.88 -8.57 16.23
N GLU A 171 -16.08 -9.27 15.41
CA GLU A 171 -14.97 -8.66 14.65
C GLU A 171 -15.46 -7.69 13.57
N THR A 172 -16.67 -7.88 13.04
CA THR A 172 -17.21 -7.02 11.98
C THR A 172 -17.61 -5.66 12.52
N LYS A 173 -18.13 -5.61 13.75
CA LYS A 173 -18.52 -4.38 14.43
C LYS A 173 -17.44 -3.81 15.36
N GLU A 174 -16.36 -4.56 15.58
CA GLU A 174 -15.33 -4.27 16.57
C GLU A 174 -15.91 -4.09 17.99
N GLU A 175 -16.89 -4.92 18.34
CA GLU A 175 -17.57 -4.92 19.63
C GLU A 175 -17.30 -6.23 20.37
N ILE A 176 -17.22 -6.15 21.70
CA ILE A 176 -17.12 -7.31 22.57
C ILE A 176 -18.25 -7.29 23.59
N THR A 177 -18.81 -8.46 23.86
CA THR A 177 -19.76 -8.65 24.95
C THR A 177 -19.00 -9.18 26.15
N VAL A 178 -19.10 -8.49 27.28
CA VAL A 178 -18.38 -8.80 28.51
C VAL A 178 -19.32 -9.03 29.68
N GLU A 179 -18.88 -9.86 30.62
CA GLU A 179 -19.54 -10.10 31.91
C GLU A 179 -18.70 -9.46 33.03
N LEU A 180 -19.28 -8.51 33.77
CA LEU A 180 -18.62 -7.78 34.86
C LEU A 180 -18.44 -8.68 36.10
N PHE A 181 -17.29 -8.62 36.76
CA PHE A 181 -17.04 -9.39 38.00
C PHE A 181 -17.72 -8.79 39.23
N GLU A 182 -17.83 -7.46 39.30
CA GLU A 182 -18.33 -6.75 40.49
C GLU A 182 -19.87 -6.61 40.51
N ALA A 183 -20.54 -7.00 39.42
CA ALA A 183 -21.99 -6.92 39.32
C ALA A 183 -22.68 -8.02 40.15
N MET A 184 -23.62 -7.63 41.02
CA MET A 184 -24.46 -8.57 41.78
C MET A 184 -25.29 -9.49 40.87
N VAL A 185 -25.64 -9.01 39.67
CA VAL A 185 -26.37 -9.75 38.64
C VAL A 185 -25.52 -9.80 37.38
N ARG A 186 -25.36 -11.00 36.82
CA ARG A 186 -24.60 -11.26 35.60
C ARG A 186 -25.36 -10.77 34.37
N ILE A 187 -25.22 -9.49 34.06
CA ILE A 187 -25.80 -8.88 32.86
C ILE A 187 -24.69 -8.71 31.82
N PRO A 188 -24.83 -9.31 30.61
CA PRO A 188 -23.87 -9.10 29.55
C PRO A 188 -23.98 -7.68 29.01
N VAL A 189 -22.85 -6.99 28.89
CA VAL A 189 -22.76 -5.63 28.33
C VAL A 189 -21.91 -5.66 27.07
N THR A 190 -22.41 -5.06 25.99
CA THR A 190 -21.65 -4.91 24.74
C THR A 190 -20.93 -3.56 24.74
N VAL A 191 -19.62 -3.60 24.53
CA VAL A 191 -18.74 -2.42 24.50
C VAL A 191 -17.85 -2.47 23.25
N ARG A 192 -17.33 -1.32 22.83
CA ARG A 192 -16.38 -1.25 21.71
C ARG A 192 -15.00 -1.76 22.14
N GLY A 193 -14.29 -2.39 21.21
CA GLY A 193 -12.93 -2.92 21.45
C GLY A 193 -11.90 -1.87 21.87
N ASP A 194 -12.09 -0.60 21.51
CA ASP A 194 -11.19 0.51 21.94
C ASP A 194 -11.42 0.94 23.39
N SER A 195 -12.53 0.53 23.98
CA SER A 195 -12.94 0.90 25.35
C SER A 195 -12.47 -0.13 26.37
N VAL A 196 -11.66 -1.11 25.97
CA VAL A 196 -11.17 -2.19 26.83
C VAL A 196 -9.64 -2.30 26.80
N ARG A 197 -9.09 -2.79 27.90
CA ARG A 197 -7.67 -3.12 28.04
C ARG A 197 -7.52 -4.55 28.55
N VAL A 198 -6.83 -5.41 27.80
CA VAL A 198 -6.58 -6.81 28.21
C VAL A 198 -5.65 -6.82 29.42
N LEU A 199 -6.05 -7.50 30.49
CA LEU A 199 -5.25 -7.69 31.71
C LEU A 199 -4.60 -9.07 31.75
N GLN A 200 -5.38 -10.11 31.44
CA GLN A 200 -4.93 -11.49 31.45
C GLN A 200 -5.52 -12.19 30.23
N LYS A 201 -4.63 -12.78 29.43
CA LYS A 201 -5.04 -13.69 28.38
C LYS A 201 -5.31 -15.05 29.00
N GLU A 202 -6.39 -15.69 28.61
CA GLU A 202 -6.55 -17.11 28.95
C GLU A 202 -5.39 -17.86 28.28
N GLU A 203 -4.56 -18.56 29.08
CA GLU A 203 -3.48 -19.37 28.52
C GLU A 203 -4.12 -20.45 27.64
N GLU A 204 -3.71 -20.51 26.37
CA GLU A 204 -4.05 -21.62 25.49
C GLU A 204 -3.65 -22.93 26.20
N LYS A 205 -4.64 -23.73 26.58
CA LYS A 205 -4.44 -25.12 26.97
C LYS A 205 -4.30 -26.01 25.75
#